data_AF-A0AAU4WBU5-F1
#
_entry.id   AF-A0AAU4WBU5-F1
#
_cell.length_a   1.000
_cell.length_b   1.000
_cell.length_c   1.000
_cell.angle_alpha   90.00
_cell.angle_beta   90.00
_cell.angle_gamma   90.00
#
_symmetry.space_group_name_H-M   'P 1'
#
loop_
_entity.id
_entity.type
_entity.pdbx_description
1 polymer ?
#
loop_
_entity_poly.entity_id
_entity_poly.type
_entity_poly.pdbx_seq_one_letter_code
_entity_poly.pdbx_strand_id
1 'polypeptide(L)'
;MAHLSRLTRKWRESVVRRRVWGTAAVLALFTGFAPTAVAQAAPHRPEPLPLERLFDNRAVSADDRAGEADFDGSGSSLSAGDLTAAGWTPGRALGVEGARLTWPRTAATGPDNVRADGQRVRVRGRGDALSFLVAGTGGDAAGSGTVRYRDGSRSTYRLTAPDWRTGPLATKSVALPHRNTPGGQLAEKTRLFVVTVPVAKGREIASVDLPRDPGAPDLHVFALSVRSPAPGWTGTWSASTAGYTAVGPWADRTVRLVVHTSVGGPRVRIRLDNTFASTPVRVGSATVAVQDAGAGAKAAPVPLTFRGAAGTEIPAGAQAFSDAVGFDVPAGANLLVSFHLPEAVATAPVHSQAIQRSFVSLPGDHAAEASAASYTSTITYWPLLTGVDVGGGPGSVVLLGDSITDGVKSKPDANHRWPDVLATRLREQDAVPHYGVLNQGISANRVTGDRYAGDGASTDTGGVSALHRLDRDVLSQTSARTVVVFQGVNDVRAGFSGAQVVAGLREIAARAHARGLRVVGATVTPCEGEALCTATADREREVVNAYVRDSGGDFDAVVDFDAVVRDPAHPARIRPEYDSGDHLHPGDAGLDAMARAVDLEALKP
;
A
#
# COMPACT_ATOMS: atom_id res chain seq x y z
N MET A 1 -16.63 70.85 1.12
CA MET A 1 -18.02 70.85 1.63
C MET A 1 -18.15 69.61 2.51
N ALA A 2 -18.03 69.59 3.85
CA ALA A 2 -18.14 70.58 4.92
C ALA A 2 -19.58 70.81 5.47
N HIS A 3 -19.93 70.10 6.55
CA HIS A 3 -20.89 70.39 7.64
C HIS A 3 -20.88 69.21 8.66
N LEU A 4 -21.11 69.32 9.98
CA LEU A 4 -21.11 70.47 10.91
C LEU A 4 -20.94 69.99 12.39
N SER A 5 -20.14 70.75 13.18
CA SER A 5 -20.11 71.00 14.66
C SER A 5 -21.06 70.27 15.65
N ARG A 6 -20.77 70.08 16.97
CA ARG A 6 -20.30 71.01 18.06
C ARG A 6 -19.61 70.20 19.21
N LEU A 7 -18.56 70.65 19.92
CA LEU A 7 -18.38 71.76 20.90
C LEU A 7 -19.23 71.61 22.19
N THR A 8 -18.75 71.81 23.44
CA THR A 8 -17.46 72.33 24.01
C THR A 8 -16.90 71.32 25.06
N ARG A 9 -16.00 71.53 26.07
CA ARG A 9 -15.28 72.63 26.81
C ARG A 9 -14.05 71.95 27.54
N LYS A 10 -13.22 72.44 28.49
CA LYS A 10 -13.06 73.68 29.31
C LYS A 10 -11.59 73.88 29.83
N TRP A 11 -10.88 74.91 29.36
CA TRP A 11 -10.00 75.85 30.13
C TRP A 11 -8.79 75.41 31.02
N ARG A 12 -7.59 75.92 30.61
CA ARG A 12 -6.57 76.72 31.37
C ARG A 12 -5.58 76.00 32.33
N GLU A 13 -4.37 76.51 32.67
CA GLU A 13 -3.71 77.84 32.44
C GLU A 13 -2.15 77.79 32.31
N SER A 14 -1.50 78.98 32.25
CA SER A 14 -0.05 79.34 32.11
C SER A 14 0.95 78.58 33.02
N VAL A 15 2.23 78.32 32.66
CA VAL A 15 3.32 79.12 32.02
C VAL A 15 4.04 80.14 32.94
N VAL A 16 5.28 79.82 33.36
CA VAL A 16 6.35 80.78 33.78
C VAL A 16 7.72 80.28 33.26
N ARG A 17 8.75 81.14 33.15
CA ARG A 17 10.00 80.90 32.39
C ARG A 17 11.26 80.62 33.25
N ARG A 18 12.09 79.70 32.73
CA ARG A 18 13.57 79.56 32.79
C ARG A 18 14.40 80.50 33.70
N ARG A 19 15.42 79.91 34.34
CA ARG A 19 16.83 80.37 34.28
C ARG A 19 17.79 79.16 34.29
N VAL A 20 19.03 79.36 33.83
CA VAL A 20 20.05 78.31 33.63
C VAL A 20 21.38 78.78 34.23
N TRP A 21 22.03 77.93 35.01
CA TRP A 21 23.48 77.84 35.25
C TRP A 21 23.79 76.36 35.56
N GLY A 22 25.02 75.88 35.35
CA GLY A 22 25.35 74.46 35.52
C GLY A 22 26.82 74.21 35.89
N THR A 23 27.11 72.96 36.28
CA THR A 23 28.44 72.45 36.66
C THR A 23 28.55 70.95 36.37
N ALA A 24 29.77 70.41 36.39
CA ALA A 24 30.11 69.08 35.90
C ALA A 24 29.49 67.91 36.69
N ALA A 25 29.28 66.78 35.99
CA ALA A 25 29.00 65.48 36.58
C ALA A 25 30.30 64.65 36.72
N VAL A 26 30.43 63.91 37.83
CA VAL A 26 31.62 63.11 38.17
C VAL A 26 31.47 61.67 37.69
N LEU A 27 32.56 61.07 37.16
CA LEU A 27 32.59 59.65 36.80
C LEU A 27 32.58 58.76 38.05
N ALA A 28 31.77 57.70 38.02
CA ALA A 28 31.95 56.52 38.85
C ALA A 28 32.39 55.35 37.96
N LEU A 29 33.61 54.86 38.15
CA LEU A 29 34.18 53.71 37.42
C LEU A 29 33.66 52.40 38.03
N PHE A 30 32.79 51.69 37.32
CA PHE A 30 32.52 50.27 37.56
C PHE A 30 33.30 49.42 36.56
N THR A 31 34.34 48.74 37.03
CA THR A 31 35.13 47.77 36.25
C THR A 31 34.37 46.46 36.10
N GLY A 32 33.34 46.46 35.24
CA GLY A 32 32.67 45.23 34.82
C GLY A 32 33.57 44.40 33.92
N PHE A 33 33.98 43.21 34.37
CA PHE A 33 34.54 42.20 33.46
C PHE A 33 33.48 41.85 32.42
N ALA A 34 33.69 42.23 31.16
CA ALA A 34 32.91 41.70 30.06
C ALA A 34 33.24 40.20 29.94
N PRO A 35 32.29 39.28 30.13
CA PRO A 35 32.55 37.88 29.84
C PRO A 35 32.80 37.77 28.34
N THR A 36 34.01 37.36 27.96
CA THR A 36 34.29 36.94 26.59
C THR A 36 33.43 35.70 26.33
N ALA A 37 32.26 35.92 25.73
CA ALA A 37 31.40 34.85 25.27
C ALA A 37 32.13 34.08 24.18
N VAL A 38 32.88 33.05 24.59
CA VAL A 38 33.43 32.06 23.69
C VAL A 38 32.25 31.54 22.90
N ALA A 39 32.24 31.80 21.59
CA ALA A 39 31.24 31.27 20.68
C ALA A 39 31.43 29.75 20.63
N GLN A 40 30.83 29.06 21.61
CA GLN A 40 30.95 27.62 21.79
C GLN A 40 30.40 26.96 20.53
N ALA A 41 31.31 26.52 19.67
CA ALA A 41 30.97 26.02 18.35
C ALA A 41 29.87 24.96 18.49
N ALA A 42 28.72 25.20 17.85
CA ALA A 42 27.58 24.31 17.96
C ALA A 42 28.06 22.88 17.66
N PRO A 43 27.94 21.94 18.61
CA PRO A 43 28.74 20.72 18.60
C PRO A 43 28.57 20.02 17.27
N HIS A 44 29.68 19.70 16.61
CA HIS A 44 29.74 19.25 15.21
C HIS A 44 28.92 17.97 15.04
N ARG A 45 27.61 18.14 14.79
CA ARG A 45 26.68 17.04 14.60
C ARG A 45 27.13 16.29 13.34
N PRO A 46 27.36 14.97 13.41
CA PRO A 46 27.77 14.20 12.24
C PRO A 46 26.87 14.50 11.04
N GLU A 47 27.50 14.76 9.89
CA GLU A 47 26.79 14.89 8.63
C GLU A 47 26.02 13.58 8.38
N PRO A 48 24.77 13.62 7.88
CA PRO A 48 24.06 12.42 7.48
C PRO A 48 24.93 11.49 6.63
N LEU A 49 25.10 10.23 7.00
CA LEU A 49 25.88 9.25 6.25
C LEU A 49 24.96 8.33 5.42
N PRO A 50 25.39 7.83 4.24
CA PRO A 50 24.68 6.72 3.58
C PRO A 50 24.47 5.55 4.55
N LEU A 51 23.37 4.80 4.41
CA LEU A 51 23.01 3.73 5.35
C LEU A 51 24.13 2.68 5.44
N GLU A 52 24.76 2.39 4.31
CA GLU A 52 25.84 1.42 4.14
C GLU A 52 27.17 1.86 4.78
N ARG A 53 27.24 3.11 5.28
CA ARG A 53 28.34 3.65 6.10
C ARG A 53 27.99 3.69 7.59
N LEU A 54 26.80 3.23 7.96
CA LEU A 54 26.28 3.12 9.31
C LEU A 54 26.05 1.66 9.72
N PHE A 55 26.24 0.69 8.81
CA PHE A 55 26.13 -0.74 9.13
C PHE A 55 27.13 -1.12 10.22
N ASP A 56 26.60 -1.62 11.33
CA ASP A 56 27.30 -1.95 12.57
C ASP A 56 27.09 -3.42 12.98
N ASN A 57 26.17 -4.14 12.32
CA ASN A 57 25.83 -5.52 12.63
C ASN A 57 25.87 -6.45 11.40
N ARG A 58 26.03 -7.76 11.64
CA ARG A 58 26.05 -8.82 10.62
C ARG A 58 24.84 -9.74 10.77
N ALA A 59 23.85 -9.56 9.91
CA ALA A 59 22.63 -10.34 9.88
C ALA A 59 22.74 -11.64 9.07
N VAL A 60 23.58 -11.69 8.04
CA VAL A 60 23.65 -12.81 7.07
C VAL A 60 24.97 -13.59 7.22
N SER A 61 24.87 -14.92 7.24
CA SER A 61 26.03 -15.83 7.12
C SER A 61 25.91 -16.73 5.90
N ALA A 62 27.06 -17.25 5.43
CA ALA A 62 27.06 -18.39 4.52
C ALA A 62 26.73 -19.68 5.29
N ASP A 63 25.99 -20.58 4.67
CA ASP A 63 25.41 -21.75 5.36
C ASP A 63 26.45 -22.79 5.79
N ASP A 64 27.60 -22.81 5.09
CA ASP A 64 28.79 -23.59 5.43
C ASP A 64 29.61 -22.99 6.61
N ARG A 65 29.39 -21.72 6.92
CA ARG A 65 30.14 -20.91 7.90
C ARG A 65 29.18 -20.07 8.76
N ALA A 66 28.12 -20.73 9.22
CA ALA A 66 26.98 -20.14 9.92
C ALA A 66 27.33 -19.26 11.14
N GLY A 67 28.46 -19.51 11.81
CA GLY A 67 28.96 -18.74 12.95
C GLY A 67 29.75 -17.46 12.62
N GLU A 68 29.84 -17.02 11.35
CA GLU A 68 30.52 -15.77 10.98
C GLU A 68 29.68 -14.50 11.23
N ALA A 69 28.37 -14.65 11.46
CA ALA A 69 27.42 -13.56 11.67
C ALA A 69 26.63 -13.73 12.97
N ASP A 70 26.08 -12.64 13.49
CA ASP A 70 25.37 -12.60 14.77
C ASP A 70 24.27 -11.53 14.70
N PHE A 71 23.10 -11.93 14.19
CA PHE A 71 21.99 -11.02 13.97
C PHE A 71 21.33 -10.61 15.28
N ASP A 72 21.08 -11.57 16.17
CA ASP A 72 20.23 -11.44 17.37
C ASP A 72 20.99 -11.46 18.70
N GLY A 73 22.32 -11.40 18.69
CA GLY A 73 23.17 -11.45 19.88
C GLY A 73 23.39 -12.86 20.45
N SER A 74 22.88 -13.91 19.78
CA SER A 74 23.07 -15.32 20.12
C SER A 74 24.04 -16.07 19.20
N GLY A 75 24.58 -15.41 18.18
CA GLY A 75 25.27 -16.04 17.04
C GLY A 75 24.31 -16.62 15.97
N SER A 76 23.01 -16.33 16.03
CA SER A 76 22.07 -16.75 14.98
C SER A 76 22.01 -15.74 13.83
N SER A 77 21.77 -16.19 12.60
CA SER A 77 21.78 -15.35 11.39
C SER A 77 20.84 -15.84 10.28
N LEU A 78 20.57 -14.97 9.30
CA LEU A 78 19.86 -15.26 8.05
C LEU A 78 20.75 -16.11 7.12
N SER A 79 20.13 -17.03 6.38
CA SER A 79 20.82 -17.85 5.37
C SER A 79 21.10 -17.07 4.08
N ALA A 80 22.37 -17.00 3.67
CA ALA A 80 22.76 -16.46 2.36
C ALA A 80 22.28 -17.32 1.18
N GLY A 81 22.22 -18.64 1.36
CA GLY A 81 21.68 -19.58 0.37
C GLY A 81 20.19 -19.36 0.14
N ASP A 82 19.40 -19.30 1.21
CA ASP A 82 17.96 -19.02 1.13
C ASP A 82 17.66 -17.64 0.51
N LEU A 83 18.41 -16.60 0.90
CA LEU A 83 18.29 -15.26 0.29
C LEU A 83 18.57 -15.32 -1.22
N THR A 84 19.61 -16.04 -1.62
CA THR A 84 19.97 -16.22 -3.04
C THR A 84 18.88 -17.00 -3.78
N ALA A 85 18.35 -18.08 -3.19
CA ALA A 85 17.26 -18.89 -3.75
C ALA A 85 15.93 -18.12 -3.85
N ALA A 86 15.66 -17.19 -2.92
CA ALA A 86 14.56 -16.23 -2.98
C ALA A 86 14.78 -15.12 -4.02
N GLY A 87 15.97 -15.02 -4.62
CA GLY A 87 16.37 -13.99 -5.59
C GLY A 87 16.89 -12.69 -4.95
N TRP A 88 17.03 -12.63 -3.63
CA TRP A 88 17.49 -11.46 -2.86
C TRP A 88 19.02 -11.40 -2.81
N THR A 89 19.65 -11.20 -3.97
CA THR A 89 21.12 -11.20 -4.13
C THR A 89 21.76 -9.84 -3.79
N PRO A 90 23.05 -9.81 -3.36
CA PRO A 90 23.72 -8.59 -2.92
C PRO A 90 23.65 -7.44 -3.92
N GLY A 91 23.20 -6.26 -3.46
CA GLY A 91 23.02 -5.08 -4.31
C GLY A 91 21.83 -5.10 -5.26
N ARG A 92 20.97 -6.14 -5.25
CA ARG A 92 19.78 -6.19 -6.11
C ARG A 92 18.76 -5.13 -5.70
N ALA A 93 18.23 -4.42 -6.71
CA ALA A 93 17.15 -3.47 -6.50
C ALA A 93 15.78 -4.18 -6.47
N LEU A 94 15.23 -4.31 -5.27
CA LEU A 94 13.95 -4.94 -4.95
C LEU A 94 12.81 -3.92 -5.04
N GLY A 95 11.75 -4.25 -5.77
CA GLY A 95 10.48 -3.52 -5.70
C GLY A 95 9.61 -4.12 -4.62
N VAL A 96 9.08 -3.32 -3.69
CA VAL A 96 8.10 -3.75 -2.65
C VAL A 96 7.20 -2.56 -2.32
N GLU A 97 5.87 -2.73 -2.28
CA GLU A 97 4.88 -1.71 -1.89
C GLU A 97 5.08 -0.32 -2.53
N GLY A 98 5.26 -0.30 -3.86
CA GLY A 98 5.55 0.92 -4.63
C GLY A 98 6.97 1.49 -4.46
N ALA A 99 7.74 1.05 -3.46
CA ALA A 99 9.10 1.48 -3.20
C ALA A 99 10.15 0.66 -3.97
N ARG A 100 11.36 1.21 -4.08
CA ARG A 100 12.54 0.57 -4.67
C ARG A 100 13.68 0.55 -3.65
N LEU A 101 13.75 -0.53 -2.92
CA LEU A 101 14.82 -0.81 -1.95
C LEU A 101 16.01 -1.45 -2.68
N THR A 102 17.17 -1.46 -2.03
CA THR A 102 18.37 -2.15 -2.53
C THR A 102 18.87 -3.07 -1.42
N TRP A 103 18.96 -4.36 -1.69
CA TRP A 103 19.54 -5.31 -0.73
C TRP A 103 21.02 -4.97 -0.52
N PRO A 104 21.58 -5.08 0.72
CA PRO A 104 22.97 -4.74 1.00
C PRO A 104 23.98 -5.30 0.01
N ARG A 105 25.04 -4.53 -0.26
CA ARG A 105 26.12 -4.89 -1.19
C ARG A 105 27.33 -5.55 -0.51
N THR A 106 27.29 -5.66 0.81
CA THR A 106 28.44 -6.13 1.58
C THR A 106 28.71 -7.60 1.35
N ALA A 107 29.99 -7.96 1.34
CA ALA A 107 30.41 -9.36 1.30
C ALA A 107 30.06 -10.03 2.63
N ALA A 108 29.79 -11.33 2.61
CA ALA A 108 29.23 -12.12 3.72
C ALA A 108 30.07 -12.20 5.02
N THR A 109 31.14 -11.40 5.14
CA THR A 109 32.00 -11.28 6.33
C THR A 109 31.91 -9.90 7.00
N GLY A 110 31.35 -8.89 6.31
CA GLY A 110 31.20 -7.51 6.79
C GLY A 110 29.74 -7.16 7.14
N PRO A 111 29.50 -6.06 7.88
CA PRO A 111 28.18 -5.70 8.36
C PRO A 111 27.22 -5.32 7.22
N ASP A 112 25.95 -5.66 7.38
CA ASP A 112 24.90 -5.59 6.33
C ASP A 112 23.62 -4.88 6.82
N ASN A 113 23.50 -4.59 8.11
CA ASN A 113 22.39 -3.86 8.70
C ASN A 113 22.88 -2.86 9.77
N VAL A 114 22.03 -1.90 10.11
CA VAL A 114 22.17 -1.00 11.27
C VAL A 114 21.30 -1.52 12.43
N ARG A 115 21.81 -1.63 13.66
CA ARG A 115 21.01 -1.66 14.90
C ARG A 115 20.62 -0.21 15.25
N ALA A 116 19.34 0.11 15.29
CA ALA A 116 18.90 1.51 15.33
C ALA A 116 19.09 2.19 16.71
N ASP A 117 20.18 2.93 16.88
CA ASP A 117 20.39 3.88 17.98
C ASP A 117 20.65 5.32 17.48
N GLY A 118 19.60 5.95 16.95
CA GLY A 118 19.57 7.38 16.65
C GLY A 118 20.51 7.83 15.53
N GLN A 119 21.09 6.91 14.75
CA GLN A 119 21.99 7.26 13.65
C GLN A 119 21.27 8.16 12.62
N ARG A 120 22.02 9.11 12.03
CA ARG A 120 21.50 10.02 11.01
C ARG A 120 21.83 9.52 9.61
N VAL A 121 20.84 8.91 8.95
CA VAL A 121 20.96 8.42 7.58
C VAL A 121 20.73 9.55 6.57
N ARG A 122 21.55 9.58 5.52
CA ARG A 122 21.46 10.47 4.37
C ARG A 122 20.37 9.98 3.42
N VAL A 123 19.28 10.72 3.32
CA VAL A 123 18.13 10.37 2.48
C VAL A 123 17.70 11.59 1.69
N ARG A 124 17.46 11.44 0.38
CA ARG A 124 17.10 12.55 -0.51
C ARG A 124 15.95 12.14 -1.42
N GLY A 125 15.01 13.05 -1.63
CA GLY A 125 13.85 12.86 -2.51
C GLY A 125 12.60 13.56 -1.98
N ARG A 126 11.52 13.48 -2.76
CA ARG A 126 10.15 13.89 -2.39
C ARG A 126 9.27 12.66 -2.53
N GLY A 127 8.36 12.45 -1.59
CA GLY A 127 7.62 11.19 -1.42
C GLY A 127 6.26 11.39 -0.78
N ASP A 128 5.49 10.30 -0.71
CA ASP A 128 4.35 10.15 0.20
C ASP A 128 4.72 9.33 1.45
N ALA A 129 5.72 8.45 1.35
CA ALA A 129 6.26 7.67 2.46
C ALA A 129 7.79 7.48 2.39
N LEU A 130 8.37 7.11 3.53
CA LEU A 130 9.66 6.43 3.64
C LEU A 130 9.40 4.95 3.88
N SER A 131 9.99 4.08 3.05
CA SER A 131 9.92 2.62 3.21
C SER A 131 11.23 2.12 3.77
N PHE A 132 11.17 1.34 4.85
CA PHE A 132 12.31 0.70 5.50
C PHE A 132 12.20 -0.82 5.34
N LEU A 133 13.31 -1.48 5.03
CA LEU A 133 13.46 -2.93 5.11
C LEU A 133 14.05 -3.26 6.48
N VAL A 134 13.29 -4.00 7.29
CA VAL A 134 13.52 -4.16 8.73
C VAL A 134 13.21 -5.58 9.22
N ALA A 135 13.73 -5.90 10.40
CA ALA A 135 13.19 -6.92 11.29
C ALA A 135 13.56 -6.57 12.74
N GLY A 136 12.79 -7.08 13.70
CA GLY A 136 13.14 -7.06 15.11
C GLY A 136 13.93 -8.32 15.50
N THR A 137 14.76 -8.23 16.55
CA THR A 137 15.29 -9.42 17.22
C THR A 137 15.05 -9.35 18.72
N GLY A 138 14.63 -10.48 19.32
CA GLY A 138 14.24 -10.55 20.72
C GLY A 138 12.77 -10.15 20.97
N GLY A 139 11.97 -10.00 19.90
CA GLY A 139 10.60 -9.51 19.95
C GLY A 139 10.31 -8.44 18.89
N ASP A 140 9.03 -8.05 18.80
CA ASP A 140 8.58 -6.98 17.91
C ASP A 140 9.14 -5.63 18.36
N ALA A 141 10.08 -5.07 17.60
CA ALA A 141 10.74 -3.82 17.91
C ALA A 141 9.96 -2.61 17.40
N ALA A 142 9.99 -1.50 18.16
CA ALA A 142 9.35 -0.26 17.76
C ALA A 142 9.99 0.97 18.41
N GLY A 143 10.05 2.08 17.68
CA GLY A 143 10.57 3.34 18.23
C GLY A 143 10.23 4.56 17.38
N SER A 144 10.58 5.75 17.88
CA SER A 144 10.29 7.03 17.23
C SER A 144 11.54 7.65 16.61
N GLY A 145 11.51 7.87 15.29
CA GLY A 145 12.56 8.58 14.55
C GLY A 145 12.13 10.00 14.14
N THR A 146 12.99 10.71 13.39
CA THR A 146 12.68 12.05 12.86
C THR A 146 13.10 12.19 11.39
N VAL A 147 12.14 12.52 10.53
CA VAL A 147 12.41 12.99 9.16
C VAL A 147 12.83 14.46 9.22
N ARG A 148 13.91 14.82 8.54
CA ARG A 148 14.40 16.20 8.42
C ARG A 148 14.31 16.65 6.96
N TYR A 149 13.75 17.83 6.74
CA TYR A 149 13.51 18.36 5.41
C TYR A 149 14.49 19.49 5.03
N ARG A 150 14.64 19.73 3.73
CA ARG A 150 15.54 20.76 3.17
C ARG A 150 15.20 22.20 3.55
N ASP A 151 13.94 22.45 3.90
CA ASP A 151 13.46 23.73 4.41
C ASP A 151 13.77 23.96 5.91
N GLY A 152 14.50 23.03 6.55
CA GLY A 152 14.82 23.07 7.98
C GLY A 152 13.71 22.53 8.89
N SER A 153 12.54 22.19 8.34
CA SER A 153 11.45 21.57 9.10
C SER A 153 11.72 20.10 9.42
N ARG A 154 10.88 19.52 10.29
CA ARG A 154 10.97 18.12 10.72
C ARG A 154 9.59 17.52 10.99
N SER A 155 9.48 16.21 10.89
CA SER A 155 8.33 15.43 11.38
C SER A 155 8.81 14.19 12.13
N THR A 156 8.17 13.88 13.26
CA THR A 156 8.37 12.61 13.96
C THR A 156 7.67 11.49 13.19
N TYR A 157 8.20 10.27 13.26
CA TYR A 157 7.52 9.05 12.81
C TYR A 157 7.71 7.93 13.82
N ARG A 158 6.76 7.00 13.92
CA ARG A 158 6.95 5.72 14.59
C ARG A 158 7.29 4.67 13.54
N LEU A 159 8.32 3.88 13.78
CA LEU A 159 8.67 2.70 12.99
C LEU A 159 8.47 1.47 13.87
N THR A 160 7.96 0.40 13.26
CA THR A 160 7.88 -0.95 13.82
C THR A 160 8.71 -1.89 12.97
N ALA A 161 9.19 -2.98 13.57
CA ALA A 161 9.89 -4.05 12.91
C ALA A 161 9.52 -5.37 13.63
N PRO A 162 8.62 -6.18 13.07
CA PRO A 162 8.22 -7.43 13.72
C PRO A 162 9.39 -8.40 13.83
N ASP A 163 9.35 -9.29 14.82
CA ASP A 163 10.44 -10.23 15.09
C ASP A 163 10.69 -11.15 13.88
N TRP A 164 11.95 -11.33 13.53
CA TRP A 164 12.35 -12.14 12.38
C TRP A 164 11.93 -13.62 12.45
N ARG A 165 11.80 -14.20 13.64
CA ARG A 165 11.44 -15.61 13.89
C ARG A 165 9.97 -15.80 14.26
N THR A 166 9.37 -14.90 15.04
CA THR A 166 7.98 -15.06 15.52
C THR A 166 6.96 -14.13 14.86
N GLY A 167 7.39 -13.07 14.16
CA GLY A 167 6.51 -12.09 13.53
C GLY A 167 5.53 -12.68 12.49
N PRO A 168 4.46 -11.96 12.16
CA PRO A 168 3.37 -12.46 11.33
C PRO A 168 3.84 -12.77 9.90
N LEU A 169 3.43 -13.93 9.37
CA LEU A 169 3.67 -14.28 7.97
C LEU A 169 2.77 -13.47 7.01
N ALA A 170 1.70 -12.86 7.52
CA ALA A 170 0.75 -12.05 6.77
C ALA A 170 1.35 -10.76 6.15
N THR A 171 2.35 -10.17 6.79
CA THR A 171 2.98 -8.89 6.39
C THR A 171 4.45 -9.02 5.99
N LYS A 172 4.97 -10.25 5.86
CA LYS A 172 6.34 -10.50 5.39
C LYS A 172 6.56 -9.88 4.01
N SER A 173 7.79 -9.41 3.75
CA SER A 173 8.26 -9.17 2.38
C SER A 173 9.01 -10.38 1.82
N VAL A 174 9.67 -11.16 2.68
CA VAL A 174 10.18 -12.50 2.34
C VAL A 174 10.21 -13.37 3.60
N ALA A 175 10.06 -14.68 3.43
CA ALA A 175 10.37 -15.67 4.45
C ALA A 175 11.35 -16.67 3.86
N LEU A 176 12.38 -17.00 4.65
CA LEU A 176 13.42 -17.96 4.34
C LEU A 176 13.14 -19.25 5.14
N PRO A 177 13.34 -20.45 4.56
CA PRO A 177 13.07 -21.71 5.28
C PRO A 177 13.98 -21.96 6.48
N HIS A 178 15.18 -21.36 6.54
CA HIS A 178 16.19 -21.67 7.56
C HIS A 178 16.63 -20.47 8.43
N ARG A 179 17.29 -20.82 9.55
CA ARG A 179 18.14 -19.95 10.36
C ARG A 179 19.52 -20.59 10.50
N ASN A 180 20.57 -19.81 10.30
CA ASN A 180 21.94 -20.23 10.57
C ASN A 180 22.28 -19.98 12.05
N THR A 181 23.05 -20.86 12.68
CA THR A 181 23.47 -20.76 14.09
C THR A 181 24.91 -21.25 14.27
N PRO A 182 25.57 -21.04 15.42
CA PRO A 182 26.93 -21.54 15.64
C PRO A 182 27.03 -23.08 15.63
N GLY A 183 25.90 -23.78 15.83
CA GLY A 183 25.78 -25.23 15.70
C GLY A 183 25.43 -25.73 14.28
N GLY A 184 25.35 -24.84 13.29
CA GLY A 184 24.93 -25.12 11.92
C GLY A 184 23.55 -24.54 11.57
N GLN A 185 23.05 -24.91 10.39
CA GLN A 185 21.75 -24.46 9.87
C GLN A 185 20.59 -25.27 10.48
N LEU A 186 19.49 -24.59 10.79
CA LEU A 186 18.25 -25.15 11.34
C LEU A 186 17.05 -24.79 10.45
N ALA A 187 16.10 -25.72 10.32
CA ALA A 187 14.84 -25.52 9.60
C ALA A 187 13.80 -24.71 10.42
N GLU A 188 14.19 -23.51 10.85
CA GLU A 188 13.33 -22.52 11.50
C GLU A 188 13.17 -21.29 10.59
N LYS A 189 11.93 -20.95 10.23
CA LYS A 189 11.66 -19.85 9.31
C LYS A 189 12.08 -18.49 9.85
N THR A 190 12.81 -17.74 9.03
CA THR A 190 13.20 -16.34 9.28
C THR A 190 12.52 -15.40 8.28
N ARG A 191 12.34 -14.12 8.62
CA ARG A 191 11.56 -13.14 7.84
C ARG A 191 12.24 -11.79 7.76
N LEU A 192 11.91 -11.05 6.70
CA LEU A 192 12.16 -9.61 6.59
C LEU A 192 10.86 -8.90 6.20
N PHE A 193 10.72 -7.66 6.67
CA PHE A 193 9.51 -6.86 6.53
C PHE A 193 9.83 -5.51 5.87
N VAL A 194 8.96 -5.05 4.99
CA VAL A 194 8.93 -3.65 4.58
C VAL A 194 7.85 -2.95 5.39
N VAL A 195 8.24 -1.88 6.06
CA VAL A 195 7.34 -1.03 6.85
C VAL A 195 7.48 0.40 6.34
N THR A 196 6.36 1.07 6.07
CA THR A 196 6.36 2.41 5.47
C THR A 196 5.70 3.45 6.37
N VAL A 197 6.36 4.60 6.51
CA VAL A 197 5.97 5.68 7.42
C VAL A 197 5.72 6.96 6.63
N PRO A 198 4.75 7.80 7.02
CA PRO A 198 4.37 8.98 6.26
C PRO A 198 5.46 10.06 6.25
N VAL A 199 5.50 10.85 5.18
CA VAL A 199 6.32 12.07 5.10
C VAL A 199 5.50 13.29 4.70
N ALA A 200 5.99 14.49 5.02
CA ALA A 200 5.29 15.74 4.75
C ALA A 200 5.15 15.97 3.23
N LYS A 201 3.92 15.85 2.73
CA LYS A 201 3.51 15.97 1.32
C LYS A 201 4.22 17.14 0.62
N GLY A 202 4.95 16.83 -0.46
CA GLY A 202 5.66 17.80 -1.29
C GLY A 202 7.00 18.33 -0.75
N ARG A 203 7.37 18.06 0.51
CA ARG A 203 8.67 18.47 1.08
C ARG A 203 9.80 17.55 0.64
N GLU A 204 11.01 18.08 0.61
CA GLU A 204 12.22 17.33 0.24
C GLU A 204 12.97 16.86 1.48
N ILE A 205 13.20 15.56 1.56
CA ILE A 205 13.92 14.94 2.66
C ILE A 205 15.42 15.23 2.49
N ALA A 206 16.07 15.57 3.60
CA ALA A 206 17.50 15.82 3.69
C ALA A 206 18.25 14.73 4.47
N SER A 207 17.61 14.19 5.51
CA SER A 207 18.08 13.06 6.29
C SER A 207 16.96 12.46 7.13
N VAL A 208 17.22 11.27 7.67
CA VAL A 208 16.38 10.56 8.62
C VAL A 208 17.22 10.26 9.86
N ASP A 209 16.78 10.72 11.04
CA ASP A 209 17.30 10.24 12.31
C ASP A 209 16.51 8.98 12.68
N LEU A 210 17.18 7.83 12.80
CA LEU A 210 16.55 6.55 13.17
C LEU A 210 15.96 6.60 14.60
N PRO A 211 15.10 5.64 14.98
CA PRO A 211 14.78 5.39 16.38
C PRO A 211 16.04 5.21 17.23
N ARG A 212 15.95 5.52 18.53
CA ARG A 212 16.96 5.15 19.53
C ARG A 212 16.72 3.74 20.05
N ASP A 213 17.79 3.11 20.51
CA ASP A 213 17.75 1.78 21.11
C ASP A 213 17.17 1.85 22.54
N PRO A 214 16.13 1.05 22.87
CA PRO A 214 15.68 0.85 24.26
C PRO A 214 16.55 -0.15 25.06
N GLY A 215 17.47 -0.87 24.39
CA GLY A 215 18.33 -1.92 24.94
C GLY A 215 17.79 -3.35 24.76
N ALA A 216 16.49 -3.48 24.46
CA ALA A 216 15.82 -4.65 23.88
C ALA A 216 14.32 -4.32 23.64
N PRO A 217 13.64 -4.93 22.64
CA PRO A 217 14.20 -5.67 21.52
C PRO A 217 14.83 -4.74 20.46
N ASP A 218 15.83 -5.24 19.73
CA ASP A 218 16.60 -4.49 18.75
C ASP A 218 15.78 -4.22 17.48
N LEU A 219 15.87 -3.01 16.93
CA LEU A 219 15.31 -2.65 15.62
C LEU A 219 16.40 -2.62 14.55
N HIS A 220 16.36 -3.54 13.59
CA HIS A 220 17.35 -3.62 12.52
C HIS A 220 16.87 -2.94 11.23
N VAL A 221 17.75 -2.18 10.57
CA VAL A 221 17.49 -1.54 9.27
C VAL A 221 18.52 -1.99 8.24
N PHE A 222 18.05 -2.69 7.20
CA PHE A 222 18.87 -3.24 6.10
C PHE A 222 18.95 -2.27 4.91
N ALA A 223 17.81 -1.65 4.60
CA ALA A 223 17.67 -0.70 3.50
C ALA A 223 16.58 0.31 3.84
N LEU A 224 16.65 1.50 3.24
CA LEU A 224 15.52 2.43 3.22
C LEU A 224 15.46 3.17 1.89
N SER A 225 14.28 3.64 1.51
CA SER A 225 14.08 4.46 0.32
C SER A 225 12.92 5.45 0.51
N VAL A 226 12.97 6.57 -0.21
CA VAL A 226 11.80 7.44 -0.37
C VAL A 226 10.88 6.77 -1.38
N ARG A 227 9.66 6.43 -0.98
CA ARG A 227 8.64 5.99 -1.93
C ARG A 227 8.24 7.20 -2.76
N SER A 228 8.68 7.19 -4.02
CA SER A 228 8.41 8.28 -4.96
C SER A 228 6.93 8.26 -5.33
N PRO A 229 6.26 9.42 -5.42
CA PRO A 229 4.91 9.47 -5.94
C PRO A 229 4.93 9.10 -7.43
N ALA A 230 3.77 8.82 -8.02
CA ALA A 230 3.60 8.54 -9.44
C ALA A 230 2.94 9.71 -10.21
N PRO A 231 3.49 10.95 -10.18
CA PRO A 231 2.87 12.08 -10.87
C PRO A 231 2.82 11.85 -12.37
N GLY A 232 1.71 12.22 -13.00
CA GLY A 232 1.46 11.91 -14.42
C GLY A 232 1.15 10.43 -14.68
N TRP A 233 0.70 9.69 -13.66
CA TRP A 233 0.08 8.38 -13.78
C TRP A 233 -1.20 8.30 -12.95
N THR A 234 -2.19 7.59 -13.48
CA THR A 234 -3.41 7.18 -12.79
C THR A 234 -3.55 5.67 -12.93
N GLY A 235 -3.74 4.95 -11.82
CA GLY A 235 -4.11 3.54 -11.88
C GLY A 235 -5.50 3.40 -12.48
N THR A 236 -5.63 2.69 -13.61
CA THR A 236 -6.92 2.46 -14.28
C THR A 236 -7.55 1.12 -13.90
N TRP A 237 -6.77 0.17 -13.39
CA TRP A 237 -7.25 -1.12 -12.94
C TRP A 237 -6.27 -1.70 -11.91
N SER A 238 -6.79 -2.44 -10.94
CA SER A 238 -6.03 -3.25 -10.00
C SER A 238 -6.86 -4.43 -9.54
N ALA A 239 -6.19 -5.42 -8.94
CA ALA A 239 -6.82 -6.44 -8.12
C ALA A 239 -5.86 -6.85 -7.00
N SER A 240 -6.40 -7.14 -5.81
CA SER A 240 -5.63 -7.55 -4.64
C SER A 240 -5.19 -9.02 -4.73
N THR A 241 -3.94 -9.33 -4.34
CA THR A 241 -3.50 -10.73 -4.18
C THR A 241 -4.22 -11.37 -2.99
N ALA A 242 -5.08 -12.34 -3.28
CA ALA A 242 -5.98 -13.04 -2.39
C ALA A 242 -5.32 -14.27 -1.70
N GLY A 243 -4.29 -14.86 -2.32
CA GLY A 243 -3.50 -15.92 -1.75
C GLY A 243 -2.44 -16.46 -2.71
N TYR A 244 -1.64 -17.40 -2.24
CA TYR A 244 -0.70 -18.18 -3.07
C TYR A 244 -1.28 -19.58 -3.27
N THR A 245 -1.51 -20.01 -4.51
CA THR A 245 -2.26 -21.25 -4.79
C THR A 245 -1.72 -22.01 -6.00
N ALA A 246 -2.20 -23.24 -6.21
CA ALA A 246 -1.86 -24.05 -7.38
C ALA A 246 -2.56 -23.52 -8.63
N VAL A 247 -1.79 -23.25 -9.68
CA VAL A 247 -2.27 -22.68 -10.96
C VAL A 247 -1.93 -23.55 -12.17
N GLY A 248 -0.90 -24.38 -12.05
CA GLY A 248 -0.28 -25.11 -13.16
C GLY A 248 -0.17 -26.63 -12.93
N PRO A 249 0.91 -27.28 -13.41
CA PRO A 249 2.14 -26.69 -13.92
C PRO A 249 1.99 -26.02 -15.30
N TRP A 250 2.29 -24.72 -15.34
CA TRP A 250 2.51 -23.96 -16.57
C TRP A 250 4.01 -23.95 -16.85
N ALA A 251 4.49 -24.84 -17.72
CA ALA A 251 5.87 -24.89 -18.16
C ALA A 251 5.94 -24.49 -19.63
N ASP A 252 6.68 -23.42 -19.94
CA ASP A 252 6.68 -22.75 -21.25
C ASP A 252 5.26 -22.39 -21.72
N ARG A 253 4.69 -21.32 -21.16
CA ARG A 253 3.29 -20.90 -21.42
C ARG A 253 3.11 -19.40 -21.43
N THR A 254 2.19 -18.94 -22.27
CA THR A 254 1.69 -17.56 -22.23
C THR A 254 0.37 -17.50 -21.49
N VAL A 255 0.30 -16.63 -20.49
CA VAL A 255 -0.93 -16.25 -19.79
C VAL A 255 -1.41 -14.92 -20.39
N ARG A 256 -2.70 -14.83 -20.75
CA ARG A 256 -3.34 -13.65 -21.35
C ARG A 256 -4.54 -13.24 -20.50
N LEU A 257 -4.38 -12.17 -19.73
CA LEU A 257 -5.34 -11.69 -18.77
C LEU A 257 -6.22 -10.59 -19.36
N VAL A 258 -7.53 -10.74 -19.19
CA VAL A 258 -8.51 -9.71 -19.55
C VAL A 258 -8.73 -8.81 -18.34
N VAL A 259 -8.57 -7.49 -18.51
CA VAL A 259 -8.79 -6.48 -17.46
C VAL A 259 -9.60 -5.31 -17.99
N HIS A 260 -10.53 -4.78 -17.19
CA HIS A 260 -11.43 -3.68 -17.59
C HIS A 260 -10.90 -2.33 -17.11
N THR A 261 -10.80 -1.35 -18.01
CA THR A 261 -10.20 -0.04 -17.71
C THR A 261 -11.22 0.97 -17.19
N SER A 262 -11.01 1.50 -15.99
CA SER A 262 -11.82 2.63 -15.50
C SER A 262 -11.60 3.93 -16.28
N VAL A 263 -10.36 4.23 -16.73
CA VAL A 263 -9.98 5.49 -17.41
C VAL A 263 -8.92 5.26 -18.50
N GLY A 264 -8.88 6.14 -19.51
CA GLY A 264 -7.96 6.04 -20.65
C GLY A 264 -6.71 6.91 -20.52
N GLY A 265 -5.76 6.74 -21.46
CA GLY A 265 -4.58 7.60 -21.56
C GLY A 265 -3.57 7.15 -22.63
N PRO A 266 -2.66 8.03 -23.08
CA PRO A 266 -1.81 7.82 -24.28
C PRO A 266 -0.57 6.93 -24.07
N ARG A 267 -0.41 6.39 -22.87
CA ARG A 267 0.68 5.48 -22.50
C ARG A 267 0.24 4.59 -21.36
N VAL A 268 0.82 3.40 -21.29
CA VAL A 268 0.51 2.39 -20.27
C VAL A 268 1.77 1.83 -19.62
N ARG A 269 1.61 1.30 -18.41
CA ARG A 269 2.53 0.35 -17.77
C ARG A 269 1.73 -0.64 -16.93
N ILE A 270 2.29 -1.83 -16.70
CA ILE A 270 1.69 -2.87 -15.83
C ILE A 270 2.50 -3.07 -14.56
N ARG A 271 1.86 -3.62 -13.52
CA ARG A 271 2.49 -4.08 -12.27
C ARG A 271 2.25 -5.58 -12.10
N LEU A 272 3.35 -6.33 -11.95
CA LEU A 272 3.37 -7.76 -11.65
C LEU A 272 3.98 -7.97 -10.25
N ASP A 273 3.23 -8.61 -9.34
CA ASP A 273 3.66 -8.87 -7.96
C ASP A 273 3.82 -10.38 -7.71
N ASN A 274 4.99 -10.79 -7.22
CA ASN A 274 5.28 -12.16 -6.78
C ASN A 274 5.05 -12.31 -5.26
N THR A 275 3.97 -11.70 -4.73
CA THR A 275 3.66 -11.65 -3.29
C THR A 275 3.47 -13.04 -2.69
N PHE A 276 3.77 -13.18 -1.39
CA PHE A 276 3.66 -14.43 -0.59
C PHE A 276 4.58 -15.60 -1.00
N ALA A 277 4.99 -15.67 -2.27
CA ALA A 277 5.86 -16.71 -2.83
C ALA A 277 7.20 -16.86 -2.08
N SER A 278 7.78 -18.06 -2.16
CA SER A 278 9.10 -18.39 -1.59
C SER A 278 10.23 -18.45 -2.63
N THR A 279 9.90 -18.42 -3.93
CA THR A 279 10.86 -18.45 -5.04
C THR A 279 10.60 -17.30 -6.01
N PRO A 280 11.61 -16.86 -6.79
CA PRO A 280 11.41 -15.98 -7.94
C PRO A 280 10.45 -16.57 -8.97
N VAL A 281 9.90 -15.69 -9.81
CA VAL A 281 9.21 -16.07 -11.05
C VAL A 281 9.79 -15.29 -12.23
N ARG A 282 9.98 -15.98 -13.35
CA ARG A 282 10.54 -15.41 -14.58
C ARG A 282 9.44 -15.12 -15.59
N VAL A 283 9.47 -13.91 -16.13
CA VAL A 283 8.69 -13.47 -17.29
C VAL A 283 9.64 -13.37 -18.47
N GLY A 284 9.39 -14.13 -19.54
CA GLY A 284 10.20 -14.14 -20.76
C GLY A 284 9.93 -12.92 -21.66
N SER A 285 8.65 -12.62 -21.85
CA SER A 285 8.14 -11.47 -22.59
C SER A 285 6.82 -10.98 -21.97
N ALA A 286 6.40 -9.75 -22.29
CA ALA A 286 5.04 -9.29 -22.00
C ALA A 286 4.50 -8.34 -23.08
N THR A 287 3.18 -8.27 -23.23
CA THR A 287 2.49 -7.41 -24.21
C THR A 287 1.19 -6.83 -23.64
N VAL A 288 0.69 -5.78 -24.30
CA VAL A 288 -0.62 -5.19 -24.06
C VAL A 288 -1.38 -4.98 -25.38
N ALA A 289 -2.68 -5.24 -25.39
CA ALA A 289 -3.55 -4.98 -26.53
C ALA A 289 -4.97 -4.60 -26.07
N VAL A 290 -5.79 -4.03 -26.97
CA VAL A 290 -7.24 -3.92 -26.74
C VAL A 290 -7.91 -5.22 -27.16
N GLN A 291 -8.77 -5.78 -26.31
CA GLN A 291 -9.53 -7.00 -26.61
C GLN A 291 -10.50 -6.76 -27.78
N ASP A 292 -10.59 -7.74 -28.67
CA ASP A 292 -11.68 -7.87 -29.65
C ASP A 292 -12.77 -8.79 -29.09
N ALA A 293 -12.55 -10.10 -29.17
CA ALA A 293 -13.41 -11.12 -28.58
C ALA A 293 -12.59 -12.28 -28.03
N GLY A 294 -12.93 -12.74 -26.80
CA GLY A 294 -12.21 -13.83 -26.15
C GLY A 294 -10.72 -13.52 -25.96
N ALA A 295 -9.84 -14.41 -26.43
CA ALA A 295 -8.40 -14.18 -26.39
C ALA A 295 -7.86 -13.32 -27.56
N GLY A 296 -8.72 -12.95 -28.52
CA GLY A 296 -8.34 -12.18 -29.72
C GLY A 296 -8.21 -10.68 -29.47
N ALA A 297 -7.23 -10.06 -30.09
CA ALA A 297 -6.93 -8.62 -29.98
C ALA A 297 -7.36 -7.84 -31.24
N LYS A 298 -7.78 -6.58 -31.07
CA LYS A 298 -8.20 -5.69 -32.19
C LYS A 298 -7.06 -5.27 -33.11
N ALA A 299 -5.82 -5.41 -32.64
CA ALA A 299 -4.60 -5.04 -33.36
C ALA A 299 -3.44 -5.93 -32.86
N ALA A 300 -2.27 -5.81 -33.48
CA ALA A 300 -1.05 -6.45 -32.99
C ALA A 300 -0.75 -6.00 -31.53
N PRO A 301 -0.55 -6.93 -30.58
CA PRO A 301 -0.15 -6.59 -29.22
C PRO A 301 1.16 -5.80 -29.18
N VAL A 302 1.18 -4.72 -28.40
CA VAL A 302 2.35 -3.86 -28.22
C VAL A 302 3.26 -4.50 -27.16
N PRO A 303 4.58 -4.67 -27.43
CA PRO A 303 5.50 -5.24 -26.46
C PRO A 303 5.76 -4.30 -25.29
N LEU A 304 5.87 -4.90 -24.11
CA LEU A 304 6.29 -4.24 -22.87
C LEU A 304 7.77 -4.55 -22.62
N THR A 305 8.43 -3.69 -21.86
CA THR A 305 9.82 -3.88 -21.42
C THR A 305 9.93 -3.65 -19.92
N PHE A 306 11.01 -4.15 -19.30
CA PHE A 306 11.32 -4.02 -17.89
C PHE A 306 12.77 -3.55 -17.75
N ARG A 307 12.98 -2.27 -17.46
CA ARG A 307 14.29 -1.60 -17.47
C ARG A 307 15.04 -1.76 -18.81
N GLY A 308 14.30 -1.78 -19.92
CA GLY A 308 14.78 -1.94 -21.29
C GLY A 308 14.93 -3.39 -21.78
N ALA A 309 14.73 -4.40 -20.94
CA ALA A 309 14.70 -5.82 -21.35
C ALA A 309 13.27 -6.27 -21.71
N ALA A 310 13.11 -7.25 -22.61
CA ALA A 310 11.79 -7.77 -22.98
C ALA A 310 11.03 -8.50 -21.85
N GLY A 311 11.78 -9.01 -20.86
CA GLY A 311 11.26 -9.77 -19.71
C GLY A 311 12.02 -9.43 -18.43
N THR A 312 11.62 -10.06 -17.32
CA THR A 312 12.19 -9.81 -15.99
C THR A 312 12.09 -11.04 -15.09
N GLU A 313 12.98 -11.15 -14.10
CA GLU A 313 12.82 -12.06 -12.96
C GLU A 313 12.34 -11.25 -11.75
N ILE A 314 11.22 -11.66 -11.16
CA ILE A 314 10.59 -11.04 -9.99
C ILE A 314 10.95 -11.89 -8.76
N PRO A 315 11.77 -11.41 -7.80
CA PRO A 315 12.13 -12.14 -6.59
C PRO A 315 10.92 -12.58 -5.75
N ALA A 316 11.12 -13.52 -4.84
CA ALA A 316 10.13 -13.91 -3.86
C ALA A 316 9.62 -12.68 -3.08
N GLY A 317 8.30 -12.48 -3.06
CA GLY A 317 7.63 -11.37 -2.36
C GLY A 317 7.81 -9.98 -2.98
N ALA A 318 8.54 -9.84 -4.09
CA ALA A 318 8.81 -8.57 -4.75
C ALA A 318 7.82 -8.24 -5.87
N GLN A 319 7.87 -7.00 -6.37
CA GLN A 319 7.08 -6.50 -7.49
C GLN A 319 7.97 -5.96 -8.63
N ALA A 320 7.45 -6.03 -9.86
CA ALA A 320 8.02 -5.44 -11.06
C ALA A 320 6.98 -4.57 -11.79
N PHE A 321 7.34 -3.31 -12.07
CA PHE A 321 6.64 -2.49 -13.04
C PHE A 321 7.30 -2.66 -14.41
N SER A 322 6.49 -2.68 -15.47
CA SER A 322 7.03 -2.44 -16.82
C SER A 322 7.51 -0.98 -16.95
N ASP A 323 8.37 -0.75 -17.92
CA ASP A 323 8.62 0.58 -18.46
C ASP A 323 7.33 1.12 -19.10
N ALA A 324 7.32 2.43 -19.37
CA ALA A 324 6.19 3.12 -19.98
C ALA A 324 6.22 2.97 -21.50
N VAL A 325 5.17 2.39 -22.10
CA VAL A 325 5.03 2.31 -23.56
C VAL A 325 3.95 3.26 -24.06
N GLY A 326 4.19 3.89 -25.21
CA GLY A 326 3.16 4.68 -25.92
C GLY A 326 2.10 3.73 -26.49
N PHE A 327 0.87 3.88 -26.02
CA PHE A 327 -0.27 3.02 -26.34
C PHE A 327 -1.54 3.72 -25.85
N ASP A 328 -2.43 4.08 -26.77
CA ASP A 328 -3.68 4.76 -26.44
C ASP A 328 -4.67 3.78 -25.81
N VAL A 329 -4.69 3.75 -24.47
CA VAL A 329 -5.65 2.97 -23.69
C VAL A 329 -7.02 3.65 -23.77
N PRO A 330 -8.05 2.99 -24.33
CA PRO A 330 -9.42 3.50 -24.28
C PRO A 330 -9.97 3.39 -22.86
N ALA A 331 -10.84 4.32 -22.46
CA ALA A 331 -11.56 4.24 -21.20
C ALA A 331 -12.79 3.32 -21.31
N GLY A 332 -13.12 2.56 -20.26
CA GLY A 332 -14.28 1.64 -20.27
C GLY A 332 -14.10 0.43 -21.20
N ALA A 333 -12.86 0.03 -21.47
CA ALA A 333 -12.52 -1.03 -22.42
C ALA A 333 -11.77 -2.19 -21.77
N ASN A 334 -11.96 -3.39 -22.32
CA ASN A 334 -11.17 -4.56 -21.95
C ASN A 334 -9.80 -4.54 -22.65
N LEU A 335 -8.73 -4.63 -21.87
CA LEU A 335 -7.37 -4.88 -22.36
C LEU A 335 -7.01 -6.37 -22.21
N LEU A 336 -6.13 -6.83 -23.09
CA LEU A 336 -5.41 -8.08 -22.99
C LEU A 336 -3.97 -7.78 -22.54
N VAL A 337 -3.64 -8.13 -21.30
CA VAL A 337 -2.26 -8.11 -20.79
C VAL A 337 -1.72 -9.52 -20.87
N SER A 338 -0.73 -9.76 -21.72
CA SER A 338 -0.14 -11.08 -21.91
C SER A 338 1.28 -11.14 -21.35
N PHE A 339 1.68 -12.28 -20.78
CA PHE A 339 3.07 -12.52 -20.39
C PHE A 339 3.44 -13.99 -20.55
N HIS A 340 4.69 -14.22 -20.96
CA HIS A 340 5.27 -15.55 -21.14
C HIS A 340 6.00 -16.01 -19.88
N LEU A 341 5.73 -17.25 -19.47
CA LEU A 341 6.37 -17.98 -18.38
C LEU A 341 7.24 -19.09 -19.01
N PRO A 342 8.54 -18.87 -19.24
CA PRO A 342 9.44 -19.86 -19.86
C PRO A 342 9.74 -21.05 -18.94
N GLU A 343 9.55 -20.90 -17.64
CA GLU A 343 9.92 -21.86 -16.60
C GLU A 343 8.66 -22.40 -15.91
N ALA A 344 8.76 -23.55 -15.23
CA ALA A 344 7.62 -24.29 -14.71
C ALA A 344 6.97 -23.64 -13.47
N VAL A 345 5.87 -22.93 -13.66
CA VAL A 345 5.06 -22.32 -12.59
C VAL A 345 3.95 -23.28 -12.17
N ALA A 346 4.14 -23.98 -11.06
CA ALA A 346 3.11 -24.84 -10.44
C ALA A 346 2.17 -24.07 -9.49
N THR A 347 2.72 -23.09 -8.76
CA THR A 347 2.01 -22.24 -7.81
C THR A 347 2.33 -20.77 -8.07
N ALA A 348 1.39 -19.87 -7.80
CA ALA A 348 1.54 -18.44 -8.01
C ALA A 348 0.66 -17.63 -7.04
N PRO A 349 0.97 -16.35 -6.78
CA PRO A 349 0.01 -15.43 -6.20
C PRO A 349 -1.14 -15.18 -7.17
N VAL A 350 -2.37 -15.25 -6.66
CA VAL A 350 -3.58 -14.99 -7.44
C VAL A 350 -4.50 -14.00 -6.74
N HIS A 351 -5.21 -13.22 -7.54
CA HIS A 351 -6.52 -12.71 -7.20
C HIS A 351 -7.58 -13.73 -7.64
N SER A 352 -8.38 -14.29 -6.72
CA SER A 352 -9.13 -15.54 -6.95
C SER A 352 -10.58 -15.40 -7.44
N GLN A 353 -11.16 -14.19 -7.51
CA GLN A 353 -12.55 -13.97 -7.96
C GLN A 353 -12.63 -12.90 -9.05
N ALA A 354 -11.88 -13.08 -10.14
CA ALA A 354 -11.81 -12.09 -11.22
C ALA A 354 -13.17 -11.76 -11.87
N ILE A 355 -14.13 -12.70 -11.84
CA ILE A 355 -15.47 -12.60 -12.48
C ILE A 355 -15.36 -12.29 -14.00
N GLN A 356 -14.18 -12.54 -14.55
CA GLN A 356 -13.73 -12.22 -15.89
C GLN A 356 -12.86 -13.39 -16.36
N ARG A 357 -13.24 -14.02 -17.48
CA ARG A 357 -12.41 -15.06 -18.09
C ARG A 357 -11.14 -14.45 -18.66
N SER A 358 -10.05 -15.14 -18.38
CA SER A 358 -8.71 -14.94 -18.93
C SER A 358 -8.21 -16.26 -19.52
N PHE A 359 -7.04 -16.28 -20.17
CA PHE A 359 -6.64 -17.38 -21.04
C PHE A 359 -5.20 -17.86 -20.79
N VAL A 360 -4.94 -19.14 -21.11
CA VAL A 360 -3.62 -19.77 -21.08
C VAL A 360 -3.40 -20.50 -22.41
N SER A 361 -2.17 -20.45 -22.92
CA SER A 361 -1.82 -20.97 -24.25
C SER A 361 -1.47 -22.46 -24.30
N LEU A 362 -1.26 -22.94 -25.53
CA LEU A 362 -0.36 -24.05 -25.87
C LEU A 362 1.11 -23.75 -25.46
N PRO A 363 2.03 -24.73 -25.55
CA PRO A 363 3.44 -24.49 -25.25
C PRO A 363 4.06 -23.39 -26.12
N GLY A 364 4.68 -22.39 -25.50
CA GLY A 364 5.43 -21.34 -26.18
C GLY A 364 5.10 -19.90 -25.74
N ASP A 365 5.89 -18.97 -26.29
CA ASP A 365 5.58 -17.54 -26.28
C ASP A 365 4.63 -17.17 -27.44
N HIS A 366 3.39 -16.86 -27.08
CA HIS A 366 2.33 -16.41 -27.95
C HIS A 366 1.89 -14.97 -27.60
N ALA A 367 2.63 -14.25 -26.74
CA ALA A 367 2.20 -12.97 -26.18
C ALA A 367 1.97 -11.91 -27.27
N ALA A 368 2.73 -11.97 -28.37
CA ALA A 368 2.61 -11.10 -29.53
C ALA A 368 1.51 -11.52 -30.54
N GLU A 369 0.79 -12.62 -30.33
CA GLU A 369 -0.25 -13.06 -31.26
C GLU A 369 -1.56 -12.26 -31.08
N ALA A 370 -2.05 -11.63 -32.15
CA ALA A 370 -3.40 -11.04 -32.14
C ALA A 370 -4.53 -12.10 -32.17
N SER A 371 -4.21 -13.32 -32.64
CA SER A 371 -5.16 -14.43 -32.75
C SER A 371 -5.53 -15.03 -31.38
N ALA A 372 -6.73 -15.61 -31.30
CA ALA A 372 -7.15 -16.43 -30.17
C ALA A 372 -6.69 -17.91 -30.30
N ALA A 373 -6.19 -18.34 -31.47
CA ALA A 373 -6.03 -19.76 -31.80
C ALA A 373 -5.12 -20.55 -30.84
N SER A 374 -4.04 -19.94 -30.38
CA SER A 374 -3.07 -20.59 -29.46
C SER A 374 -3.54 -20.64 -28.01
N TYR A 375 -4.66 -19.98 -27.67
CA TYR A 375 -5.20 -19.83 -26.31
C TYR A 375 -6.27 -20.88 -25.98
N THR A 376 -5.83 -22.13 -25.83
CA THR A 376 -6.68 -23.33 -25.70
C THR A 376 -7.33 -23.55 -24.34
N SER A 377 -7.07 -22.70 -23.33
CA SER A 377 -7.61 -22.89 -21.97
C SER A 377 -8.00 -21.59 -21.31
N THR A 378 -9.04 -21.63 -20.47
CA THR A 378 -9.56 -20.47 -19.72
C THR A 378 -9.32 -20.57 -18.22
N ILE A 379 -9.06 -19.44 -17.58
CA ILE A 379 -8.99 -19.27 -16.12
C ILE A 379 -9.91 -18.12 -15.68
N THR A 380 -10.36 -18.13 -14.42
CA THR A 380 -11.28 -17.15 -13.82
C THR A 380 -10.66 -16.42 -12.61
N TYR A 381 -9.34 -16.30 -12.62
CA TYR A 381 -8.52 -15.65 -11.60
C TYR A 381 -7.37 -14.89 -12.30
N TRP A 382 -6.83 -13.86 -11.66
CA TRP A 382 -5.67 -13.12 -12.17
C TRP A 382 -4.41 -13.52 -11.40
N PRO A 383 -3.51 -14.35 -11.98
CA PRO A 383 -2.19 -14.61 -11.42
C PRO A 383 -1.24 -13.45 -11.69
N LEU A 384 -0.38 -13.11 -10.72
CA LEU A 384 0.73 -12.13 -10.80
C LEU A 384 0.36 -10.66 -11.12
N LEU A 385 -0.59 -10.37 -12.00
CA LEU A 385 -0.97 -9.02 -12.41
C LEU A 385 -1.86 -8.34 -11.36
N THR A 386 -1.39 -7.23 -10.80
CA THR A 386 -2.06 -6.51 -9.69
C THR A 386 -2.26 -5.02 -9.97
N GLY A 387 -1.88 -4.52 -11.15
CA GLY A 387 -2.15 -3.14 -11.55
C GLY A 387 -1.88 -2.84 -13.02
N VAL A 388 -2.67 -1.91 -13.58
CA VAL A 388 -2.42 -1.27 -14.87
C VAL A 388 -2.60 0.24 -14.69
N ASP A 389 -1.59 1.02 -15.09
CA ASP A 389 -1.60 2.48 -14.99
C ASP A 389 -1.59 3.14 -16.36
N VAL A 390 -2.36 4.22 -16.50
CA VAL A 390 -2.36 5.09 -17.68
C VAL A 390 -1.67 6.43 -17.40
N GLY A 391 -1.07 7.01 -18.44
CA GLY A 391 -0.43 8.33 -18.35
C GLY A 391 -1.43 9.47 -18.19
N GLY A 392 -1.17 10.35 -17.22
CA GLY A 392 -2.01 11.50 -16.91
C GLY A 392 -3.08 11.19 -15.86
N GLY A 393 -4.24 11.85 -16.00
CA GLY A 393 -5.38 11.75 -15.07
C GLY A 393 -5.16 12.44 -13.71
N PRO A 394 -6.22 12.54 -12.88
CA PRO A 394 -6.17 13.21 -11.58
C PRO A 394 -5.59 12.32 -10.45
N GLY A 395 -5.47 11.01 -10.68
CA GLY A 395 -5.23 9.98 -9.67
C GLY A 395 -6.43 9.03 -9.55
N SER A 396 -6.43 8.23 -8.48
CA SER A 396 -7.34 7.08 -8.33
C SER A 396 -8.11 7.03 -7.01
N VAL A 397 -9.30 6.44 -7.06
CA VAL A 397 -10.11 6.03 -5.90
C VAL A 397 -9.90 4.52 -5.70
N VAL A 398 -9.54 4.13 -4.49
CA VAL A 398 -9.32 2.72 -4.12
C VAL A 398 -10.54 2.20 -3.36
N LEU A 399 -11.02 1.01 -3.72
CA LEU A 399 -12.18 0.37 -3.10
C LEU A 399 -11.71 -0.84 -2.28
N LEU A 400 -11.41 -0.60 -1.00
CA LEU A 400 -10.97 -1.63 -0.06
C LEU A 400 -12.19 -2.39 0.45
N GLY A 401 -12.30 -3.66 0.05
CA GLY A 401 -13.53 -4.42 0.26
C GLY A 401 -13.36 -5.93 0.35
N ASP A 402 -14.48 -6.61 0.60
CA ASP A 402 -14.59 -8.07 0.58
C ASP A 402 -15.30 -8.58 -0.70
N SER A 403 -15.96 -9.74 -0.65
CA SER A 403 -16.61 -10.39 -1.80
C SER A 403 -17.61 -9.50 -2.55
N ILE A 404 -18.29 -8.58 -1.86
CA ILE A 404 -19.27 -7.69 -2.50
C ILE A 404 -18.55 -6.61 -3.34
N THR A 405 -17.34 -6.19 -2.94
CA THR A 405 -16.50 -5.26 -3.71
C THR A 405 -15.67 -5.95 -4.79
N ASP A 406 -15.27 -7.19 -4.51
CA ASP A 406 -14.78 -8.13 -5.53
C ASP A 406 -15.80 -8.23 -6.68
N GLY A 407 -17.09 -8.27 -6.31
CA GLY A 407 -18.25 -8.24 -7.20
C GLY A 407 -18.91 -9.60 -7.36
N VAL A 408 -18.74 -10.50 -6.39
CA VAL A 408 -19.30 -11.86 -6.39
C VAL A 408 -20.81 -11.78 -6.64
N LYS A 409 -21.30 -12.66 -7.54
CA LYS A 409 -22.66 -12.66 -8.15
C LYS A 409 -22.94 -11.63 -9.24
N SER A 410 -22.01 -10.73 -9.55
CA SER A 410 -22.05 -10.03 -10.83
C SER A 410 -21.95 -11.01 -12.00
N LYS A 411 -22.66 -10.72 -13.09
CA LYS A 411 -22.66 -11.52 -14.32
C LYS A 411 -21.24 -11.63 -14.91
N PRO A 412 -20.70 -12.85 -15.09
CA PRO A 412 -19.34 -13.04 -15.62
C PRO A 412 -19.12 -12.37 -16.97
N ASP A 413 -17.92 -11.80 -17.15
CA ASP A 413 -17.46 -11.04 -18.31
C ASP A 413 -18.25 -9.75 -18.65
N ALA A 414 -19.32 -9.42 -17.91
CA ALA A 414 -20.19 -8.30 -18.23
C ALA A 414 -19.69 -6.95 -17.67
N ASN A 415 -18.74 -6.98 -16.72
CA ASN A 415 -18.27 -5.80 -15.98
C ASN A 415 -19.41 -5.02 -15.31
N HIS A 416 -20.32 -5.76 -14.66
CA HIS A 416 -21.41 -5.21 -13.84
C HIS A 416 -21.04 -5.17 -12.33
N ARG A 417 -19.75 -5.28 -11.98
CA ARG A 417 -19.30 -5.19 -10.58
C ARG A 417 -19.45 -3.72 -10.15
N TRP A 418 -19.84 -3.45 -8.90
CA TRP A 418 -20.07 -2.05 -8.47
C TRP A 418 -18.86 -1.10 -8.69
N PRO A 419 -17.60 -1.56 -8.64
CA PRO A 419 -16.43 -0.78 -9.10
C PRO A 419 -16.48 -0.34 -10.58
N ASP A 420 -16.93 -1.21 -11.50
CA ASP A 420 -17.01 -0.90 -12.94
C ASP A 420 -18.14 0.12 -13.21
N VAL A 421 -19.27 -0.03 -12.50
CA VAL A 421 -20.40 0.90 -12.60
C VAL A 421 -20.03 2.26 -12.00
N LEU A 422 -19.29 2.30 -10.88
CA LEU A 422 -18.75 3.56 -10.35
C LEU A 422 -17.74 4.21 -11.31
N ALA A 423 -16.85 3.42 -11.94
CA ALA A 423 -15.94 3.93 -12.96
C ALA A 423 -16.70 4.52 -14.16
N THR A 424 -17.80 3.89 -14.55
CA THR A 424 -18.69 4.38 -15.62
C THR A 424 -19.36 5.70 -15.23
N ARG A 425 -19.95 5.76 -14.02
CA ARG A 425 -20.49 7.02 -13.47
C ARG A 425 -19.45 8.14 -13.39
N LEU A 426 -18.19 7.84 -13.07
CA LEU A 426 -17.12 8.83 -13.01
C LEU A 426 -16.67 9.36 -14.37
N ARG A 427 -16.82 8.59 -15.46
CA ARG A 427 -16.55 9.03 -16.84
C ARG A 427 -17.68 9.85 -17.45
N GLU A 428 -18.93 9.53 -17.11
CA GLU A 428 -20.15 10.06 -17.76
C GLU A 428 -20.67 11.37 -17.12
N GLN A 429 -19.77 12.16 -16.51
CA GLN A 429 -20.11 13.37 -15.75
C GLN A 429 -18.94 14.37 -15.72
N ASP A 430 -19.24 15.64 -15.44
CA ASP A 430 -18.27 16.75 -15.43
C ASP A 430 -18.17 17.50 -14.07
N ALA A 431 -18.81 16.98 -13.01
CA ALA A 431 -18.80 17.62 -11.68
C ALA A 431 -17.48 17.40 -10.93
N VAL A 432 -16.96 16.17 -10.96
CA VAL A 432 -15.68 15.78 -10.34
C VAL A 432 -14.68 15.27 -11.38
N PRO A 433 -13.36 15.29 -11.09
CA PRO A 433 -12.37 14.71 -11.98
C PRO A 433 -12.63 13.23 -12.27
N HIS A 434 -12.32 12.80 -13.50
CA HIS A 434 -12.42 11.40 -13.92
C HIS A 434 -11.31 10.56 -13.26
N TYR A 435 -11.51 10.19 -11.99
CA TYR A 435 -10.59 9.34 -11.25
C TYR A 435 -10.61 7.91 -11.79
N GLY A 436 -9.44 7.27 -11.84
CA GLY A 436 -9.37 5.83 -12.02
C GLY A 436 -9.93 5.10 -10.80
N VAL A 437 -10.62 3.99 -11.00
CA VAL A 437 -11.20 3.16 -9.94
C VAL A 437 -10.39 1.88 -9.80
N LEU A 438 -9.95 1.60 -8.58
CA LEU A 438 -9.06 0.51 -8.23
C LEU A 438 -9.77 -0.46 -7.29
N ASN A 439 -10.20 -1.61 -7.84
CA ASN A 439 -10.82 -2.67 -7.06
C ASN A 439 -9.75 -3.32 -6.16
N GLN A 440 -10.03 -3.36 -4.86
CA GLN A 440 -9.22 -4.06 -3.84
C GLN A 440 -10.11 -4.98 -2.98
N GLY A 441 -11.17 -5.51 -3.60
CA GLY A 441 -11.93 -6.66 -3.12
C GLY A 441 -11.06 -7.90 -2.92
N ILE A 442 -11.39 -8.68 -1.90
CA ILE A 442 -10.99 -10.08 -1.76
C ILE A 442 -12.17 -10.85 -1.17
N SER A 443 -12.64 -11.89 -1.84
CA SER A 443 -13.77 -12.70 -1.37
C SER A 443 -13.51 -13.34 0.00
N ALA A 444 -14.54 -13.35 0.86
CA ALA A 444 -14.48 -13.77 2.27
C ALA A 444 -13.47 -13.01 3.17
N ASN A 445 -12.88 -11.90 2.71
CA ASN A 445 -11.88 -11.13 3.46
C ASN A 445 -12.50 -10.36 4.63
N ARG A 446 -11.68 -10.15 5.66
CA ARG A 446 -12.05 -9.55 6.94
C ARG A 446 -11.26 -8.28 7.20
N VAL A 447 -11.82 -7.39 8.02
CA VAL A 447 -11.13 -6.20 8.53
C VAL A 447 -9.95 -6.61 9.41
N THR A 448 -10.17 -7.56 10.33
CA THR A 448 -9.25 -7.82 11.45
C THR A 448 -8.48 -9.14 11.34
N GLY A 449 -9.16 -10.26 11.17
CA GLY A 449 -8.54 -11.60 11.21
C GLY A 449 -8.13 -12.12 9.83
N ASP A 450 -6.90 -12.64 9.70
CA ASP A 450 -6.47 -13.31 8.48
C ASP A 450 -7.34 -14.53 8.13
N ARG A 451 -7.54 -14.77 6.83
CA ARG A 451 -8.11 -16.02 6.30
C ARG A 451 -7.01 -16.92 5.73
N TYR A 452 -6.09 -16.31 5.00
CA TYR A 452 -4.83 -16.89 4.53
C TYR A 452 -3.67 -16.29 5.33
N ALA A 453 -2.75 -17.14 5.80
CA ALA A 453 -1.66 -16.73 6.71
C ALA A 453 -0.49 -15.97 6.05
N GLY A 454 -0.56 -15.68 4.74
CA GLY A 454 0.48 -14.96 3.99
C GLY A 454 1.67 -15.79 3.52
N ASP A 455 1.71 -17.11 3.80
CA ASP A 455 2.82 -17.99 3.45
C ASP A 455 2.35 -19.40 3.05
N GLY A 456 3.11 -20.06 2.18
CA GLY A 456 2.80 -21.39 1.66
C GLY A 456 1.64 -21.41 0.65
N ALA A 457 1.47 -22.53 -0.04
CA ALA A 457 0.34 -22.75 -0.95
C ALA A 457 -0.94 -23.08 -0.15
N SER A 458 -2.05 -22.46 -0.53
CA SER A 458 -3.34 -22.56 0.16
C SER A 458 -4.50 -22.71 -0.81
N THR A 459 -5.52 -23.47 -0.41
CA THR A 459 -6.86 -23.46 -1.04
C THR A 459 -7.75 -22.38 -0.44
N ASP A 460 -7.46 -21.94 0.79
CA ASP A 460 -8.09 -20.76 1.38
C ASP A 460 -7.45 -19.51 0.77
N THR A 461 -8.22 -18.77 -0.03
CA THR A 461 -7.81 -17.51 -0.65
C THR A 461 -8.58 -16.31 -0.10
N GLY A 462 -9.03 -16.37 1.16
CA GLY A 462 -9.74 -15.24 1.78
C GLY A 462 -8.86 -14.02 2.12
N GLY A 463 -7.59 -14.02 1.69
CA GLY A 463 -6.62 -12.95 1.97
C GLY A 463 -6.05 -12.94 3.39
N VAL A 464 -4.95 -12.20 3.54
CA VAL A 464 -4.60 -11.58 4.82
C VAL A 464 -5.60 -10.46 5.11
N SER A 465 -5.75 -10.03 6.36
CA SER A 465 -6.74 -9.02 6.76
C SER A 465 -6.57 -7.67 6.06
N ALA A 466 -7.62 -6.86 6.03
CA ALA A 466 -7.59 -5.49 5.53
C ALA A 466 -6.48 -4.66 6.20
N LEU A 467 -6.29 -4.81 7.51
CA LEU A 467 -5.20 -4.18 8.27
C LEU A 467 -3.81 -4.61 7.81
N HIS A 468 -3.61 -5.90 7.53
CA HIS A 468 -2.32 -6.43 7.07
C HIS A 468 -2.01 -6.04 5.62
N ARG A 469 -3.01 -6.01 4.73
CA ARG A 469 -2.81 -5.65 3.31
C ARG A 469 -2.84 -4.15 2.99
N LEU A 470 -3.21 -3.29 3.95
CA LEU A 470 -3.49 -1.87 3.70
C LEU A 470 -2.38 -1.12 2.93
N ASP A 471 -1.10 -1.34 3.26
CA ASP A 471 0.00 -0.67 2.58
C ASP A 471 0.21 -1.16 1.13
N ARG A 472 0.10 -2.47 0.89
CA ARG A 472 0.18 -3.12 -0.44
C ARG A 472 -1.02 -2.80 -1.34
N ASP A 473 -2.22 -2.84 -0.79
CA ASP A 473 -3.48 -2.80 -1.54
C ASP A 473 -4.07 -1.38 -1.64
N VAL A 474 -3.78 -0.48 -0.70
CA VAL A 474 -4.27 0.91 -0.73
C VAL A 474 -3.14 1.91 -0.78
N LEU A 475 -2.27 1.93 0.22
CA LEU A 475 -1.38 3.07 0.43
C LEU A 475 -0.22 3.15 -0.57
N SER A 476 0.04 2.10 -1.35
CA SER A 476 1.04 2.07 -2.44
C SER A 476 0.42 2.11 -3.86
N GLN A 477 -0.91 2.24 -3.98
CA GLN A 477 -1.58 2.28 -5.28
C GLN A 477 -1.28 3.58 -6.06
N THR A 478 -1.18 3.45 -7.39
CA THR A 478 -0.76 4.53 -8.28
C THR A 478 -1.66 5.75 -8.18
N SER A 479 -1.08 6.83 -7.62
CA SER A 479 -1.72 8.13 -7.44
C SER A 479 -3.06 8.07 -6.69
N ALA A 480 -3.17 7.20 -5.68
CA ALA A 480 -4.32 7.16 -4.79
C ALA A 480 -4.67 8.56 -4.23
N ARG A 481 -5.97 8.79 -4.08
CA ARG A 481 -6.59 10.06 -3.65
C ARG A 481 -7.55 9.83 -2.50
N THR A 482 -8.41 8.85 -2.68
CA THR A 482 -9.49 8.51 -1.76
C THR A 482 -9.54 7.00 -1.62
N VAL A 483 -9.82 6.49 -0.43
CA VAL A 483 -10.18 5.09 -0.19
C VAL A 483 -11.63 5.02 0.27
N VAL A 484 -12.42 4.16 -0.37
CA VAL A 484 -13.72 3.72 0.14
C VAL A 484 -13.50 2.40 0.87
N VAL A 485 -13.94 2.31 2.13
CA VAL A 485 -13.75 1.14 3.00
C VAL A 485 -15.11 0.48 3.21
N PHE A 486 -15.29 -0.71 2.65
CA PHE A 486 -16.53 -1.48 2.69
C PHE A 486 -16.26 -2.95 3.03
N GLN A 487 -16.08 -3.23 4.33
CA GLN A 487 -15.85 -4.56 4.89
C GLN A 487 -16.48 -4.71 6.27
N GLY A 488 -16.70 -5.96 6.68
CA GLY A 488 -17.06 -6.32 8.06
C GLY A 488 -18.03 -7.50 8.15
N VAL A 489 -18.75 -7.81 7.07
CA VAL A 489 -19.74 -8.90 7.05
C VAL A 489 -19.09 -10.26 7.36
N ASN A 490 -17.85 -10.49 6.89
CA ASN A 490 -17.10 -11.72 7.11
C ASN A 490 -16.39 -11.80 8.48
N ASP A 491 -16.28 -10.68 9.21
CA ASP A 491 -15.85 -10.65 10.60
C ASP A 491 -17.03 -11.05 11.50
N VAL A 492 -18.20 -10.41 11.36
CA VAL A 492 -19.38 -10.69 12.21
C VAL A 492 -19.98 -12.08 11.95
N ARG A 493 -20.03 -12.54 10.69
CA ARG A 493 -20.39 -13.94 10.32
C ARG A 493 -19.40 -14.97 10.88
N ALA A 494 -18.22 -14.54 11.32
CA ALA A 494 -17.21 -15.38 11.96
C ALA A 494 -17.15 -15.20 13.49
N GLY A 495 -18.11 -14.50 14.09
CA GLY A 495 -18.22 -14.32 15.54
C GLY A 495 -17.30 -13.25 16.13
N PHE A 496 -16.69 -12.38 15.31
CA PHE A 496 -16.01 -11.18 15.81
C PHE A 496 -17.06 -10.15 16.23
N SER A 497 -16.86 -9.51 17.38
CA SER A 497 -17.74 -8.42 17.83
C SER A 497 -17.57 -7.18 16.96
N GLY A 498 -18.63 -6.39 16.82
CA GLY A 498 -18.62 -5.11 16.11
C GLY A 498 -17.57 -4.16 16.68
N ALA A 499 -17.31 -4.21 18.00
CA ALA A 499 -16.25 -3.43 18.64
C ALA A 499 -14.84 -3.76 18.10
N GLN A 500 -14.54 -5.02 17.79
CA GLN A 500 -13.27 -5.42 17.16
C GLN A 500 -13.17 -4.92 15.72
N VAL A 501 -14.27 -5.03 14.95
CA VAL A 501 -14.34 -4.55 13.57
C VAL A 501 -14.17 -3.02 13.51
N VAL A 502 -14.87 -2.28 14.39
CA VAL A 502 -14.76 -0.82 14.54
C VAL A 502 -13.33 -0.39 14.89
N ALA A 503 -12.64 -1.10 15.79
CA ALA A 503 -11.24 -0.82 16.10
C ALA A 503 -10.32 -0.99 14.87
N GLY A 504 -10.57 -1.99 14.02
CA GLY A 504 -9.85 -2.17 12.76
C GLY A 504 -10.17 -1.11 11.72
N LEU A 505 -11.43 -0.72 11.57
CA LEU A 505 -11.85 0.36 10.66
C LEU A 505 -11.22 1.71 11.05
N ARG A 506 -11.09 2.00 12.36
CA ARG A 506 -10.39 3.17 12.88
C ARG A 506 -8.91 3.21 12.51
N GLU A 507 -8.20 2.10 12.68
CA GLU A 507 -6.78 2.00 12.33
C GLU A 507 -6.55 2.10 10.81
N ILE A 508 -7.47 1.58 9.99
CA ILE A 508 -7.47 1.77 8.54
C ILE A 508 -7.60 3.26 8.18
N ALA A 509 -8.59 3.95 8.76
CA ALA A 509 -8.80 5.38 8.52
C ALA A 509 -7.59 6.22 8.94
N ALA A 510 -7.10 6.03 10.18
CA ALA A 510 -5.95 6.75 10.70
C ALA A 510 -4.67 6.55 9.85
N ARG A 511 -4.41 5.32 9.38
CA ARG A 511 -3.28 5.05 8.47
C ARG A 511 -3.45 5.66 7.08
N ALA A 512 -4.67 5.73 6.56
CA ALA A 512 -4.97 6.38 5.27
C ALA A 512 -4.86 7.90 5.36
N HIS A 513 -5.44 8.54 6.39
CA HIS A 513 -5.29 9.97 6.69
C HIS A 513 -3.83 10.36 6.90
N ALA A 514 -3.03 9.51 7.57
CA ALA A 514 -1.59 9.74 7.76
C ALA A 514 -0.81 9.82 6.43
N ARG A 515 -1.30 9.20 5.34
CA ARG A 515 -0.73 9.33 3.98
C ARG A 515 -1.38 10.46 3.17
N GLY A 516 -2.35 11.18 3.74
CA GLY A 516 -3.08 12.26 3.07
C GLY A 516 -4.05 11.76 2.00
N LEU A 517 -4.62 10.56 2.19
CA LEU A 517 -5.82 10.10 1.49
C LEU A 517 -7.07 10.61 2.22
N ARG A 518 -8.14 10.85 1.44
CA ARG A 518 -9.50 10.96 1.95
C ARG A 518 -10.07 9.56 2.22
N VAL A 519 -10.89 9.40 3.25
CA VAL A 519 -11.46 8.11 3.68
C VAL A 519 -12.98 8.19 3.69
N VAL A 520 -13.63 7.30 2.95
CA VAL A 520 -15.09 7.16 2.89
C VAL A 520 -15.49 5.83 3.51
N GLY A 521 -16.26 5.86 4.59
CA GLY A 521 -16.82 4.65 5.21
C GLY A 521 -18.07 4.18 4.47
N ALA A 522 -18.31 2.86 4.40
CA ALA A 522 -19.56 2.31 3.88
C ALA A 522 -20.20 1.33 4.86
N THR A 523 -21.52 1.39 5.01
CA THR A 523 -22.25 0.51 5.94
C THR A 523 -22.32 -0.92 5.42
N VAL A 524 -22.17 -1.88 6.33
CA VAL A 524 -22.20 -3.32 6.06
C VAL A 524 -23.63 -3.76 5.73
N THR A 525 -23.82 -4.29 4.54
CA THR A 525 -25.14 -4.70 4.02
C THR A 525 -25.79 -5.81 4.85
N PRO A 526 -27.14 -5.85 4.92
CA PRO A 526 -27.88 -6.94 5.57
C PRO A 526 -27.57 -8.32 4.94
N CYS A 527 -27.82 -9.40 5.69
CA CYS A 527 -27.65 -10.76 5.15
C CYS A 527 -28.50 -11.88 5.80
N GLU A 528 -29.57 -11.56 6.53
CA GLU A 528 -30.48 -12.56 7.11
C GLU A 528 -31.06 -13.47 6.02
N GLY A 529 -30.87 -14.77 6.18
CA GLY A 529 -31.17 -15.81 5.19
C GLY A 529 -29.94 -16.64 4.84
N GLU A 530 -28.74 -16.05 4.91
CA GLU A 530 -27.48 -16.79 4.78
C GLU A 530 -27.14 -17.51 6.10
N ALA A 531 -26.58 -18.72 6.01
CA ALA A 531 -26.43 -19.64 7.16
C ALA A 531 -25.54 -19.13 8.30
N LEU A 532 -24.57 -18.24 8.03
CA LEU A 532 -23.72 -17.63 9.07
C LEU A 532 -24.26 -16.28 9.56
N CYS A 533 -25.25 -15.69 8.87
CA CYS A 533 -25.90 -14.43 9.24
C CYS A 533 -26.97 -14.63 10.32
N THR A 534 -26.53 -15.12 11.48
CA THR A 534 -27.37 -15.28 12.68
C THR A 534 -27.83 -13.93 13.24
N ALA A 535 -28.90 -13.93 14.02
CA ALA A 535 -29.36 -12.75 14.78
C ALA A 535 -28.34 -12.21 15.80
N THR A 536 -27.22 -12.90 16.05
CA THR A 536 -26.07 -12.33 16.78
C THR A 536 -25.13 -11.59 15.82
N ALA A 537 -24.79 -12.19 14.67
CA ALA A 537 -23.97 -11.54 13.64
C ALA A 537 -24.63 -10.24 13.13
N ASP A 538 -25.96 -10.21 13.00
CA ASP A 538 -26.70 -9.01 12.61
C ASP A 538 -26.65 -7.89 13.66
N ARG A 539 -26.69 -8.20 14.97
CA ARG A 539 -26.49 -7.19 16.03
C ARG A 539 -25.09 -6.59 16.00
N GLU A 540 -24.07 -7.44 15.81
CA GLU A 540 -22.69 -6.95 15.68
C GLU A 540 -22.51 -6.12 14.39
N ARG A 541 -23.23 -6.45 13.31
CA ARG A 541 -23.33 -5.64 12.09
C ARG A 541 -24.00 -4.27 12.35
N GLU A 542 -25.09 -4.23 13.13
CA GLU A 542 -25.73 -2.98 13.54
C GLU A 542 -24.78 -2.11 14.38
N VAL A 543 -23.98 -2.69 15.27
CA VAL A 543 -22.93 -1.97 16.02
C VAL A 543 -21.89 -1.34 15.09
N VAL A 544 -21.42 -2.08 14.07
CA VAL A 544 -20.51 -1.52 13.04
C VAL A 544 -21.20 -0.39 12.27
N ASN A 545 -22.46 -0.58 11.87
CA ASN A 545 -23.19 0.40 11.06
C ASN A 545 -23.57 1.66 11.84
N ALA A 546 -23.80 1.57 13.15
CA ALA A 546 -23.96 2.72 14.02
C ALA A 546 -22.67 3.56 14.05
N TYR A 547 -21.51 2.91 14.25
CA TYR A 547 -20.21 3.58 14.18
C TYR A 547 -19.92 4.18 12.79
N VAL A 548 -20.20 3.47 11.70
CA VAL A 548 -19.92 4.00 10.34
C VAL A 548 -20.74 5.27 10.06
N ARG A 549 -21.99 5.35 10.55
CA ARG A 549 -22.87 6.51 10.42
C ARG A 549 -22.49 7.68 11.35
N ASP A 550 -22.06 7.39 12.57
CA ASP A 550 -21.63 8.38 13.58
C ASP A 550 -20.17 8.11 13.99
N SER A 551 -19.26 8.28 13.03
CA SER A 551 -17.85 7.90 13.19
C SER A 551 -17.02 8.93 13.98
N GLY A 552 -17.64 9.98 14.52
CA GLY A 552 -16.95 11.06 15.24
C GLY A 552 -15.96 11.87 14.40
N GLY A 553 -15.95 11.70 13.07
CA GLY A 553 -14.96 12.28 12.16
C GLY A 553 -13.85 11.33 11.72
N ASP A 554 -13.87 10.05 12.11
CA ASP A 554 -12.93 9.04 11.60
C ASP A 554 -13.08 8.80 10.07
N PHE A 555 -14.22 9.16 9.48
CA PHE A 555 -14.45 9.16 8.03
C PHE A 555 -14.80 10.56 7.51
N ASP A 556 -14.27 10.95 6.35
CA ASP A 556 -14.54 12.25 5.71
C ASP A 556 -15.90 12.30 4.99
N ALA A 557 -16.50 11.15 4.71
CA ALA A 557 -17.86 10.95 4.22
C ALA A 557 -18.32 9.50 4.45
N VAL A 558 -19.61 9.25 4.28
CA VAL A 558 -20.24 7.93 4.48
C VAL A 558 -21.15 7.60 3.29
N VAL A 559 -21.17 6.33 2.85
CA VAL A 559 -22.15 5.79 1.89
C VAL A 559 -22.95 4.68 2.55
N ASP A 560 -24.26 4.85 2.66
CA ASP A 560 -25.12 3.94 3.42
C ASP A 560 -25.67 2.78 2.57
N PHE A 561 -24.81 1.84 2.17
CA PHE A 561 -25.20 0.65 1.39
C PHE A 561 -26.24 -0.23 2.10
N ASP A 562 -26.22 -0.32 3.44
CA ASP A 562 -27.31 -0.95 4.22
C ASP A 562 -28.67 -0.31 3.90
N ALA A 563 -28.79 1.01 3.99
CA ALA A 563 -30.04 1.70 3.67
C ALA A 563 -30.46 1.58 2.20
N VAL A 564 -29.49 1.43 1.27
CA VAL A 564 -29.75 1.23 -0.16
C VAL A 564 -30.36 -0.14 -0.44
N VAL A 565 -29.79 -1.22 0.11
CA VAL A 565 -30.14 -2.59 -0.31
C VAL A 565 -31.14 -3.30 0.62
N ARG A 566 -31.36 -2.81 1.85
CA ARG A 566 -32.23 -3.51 2.84
C ARG A 566 -33.72 -3.47 2.51
N ASP A 567 -34.42 -4.56 2.80
CA ASP A 567 -35.88 -4.64 2.71
C ASP A 567 -36.50 -3.70 3.78
N PRO A 568 -37.33 -2.71 3.41
CA PRO A 568 -37.97 -1.82 4.38
C PRO A 568 -38.97 -2.53 5.31
N ALA A 569 -39.46 -3.72 4.96
CA ALA A 569 -40.28 -4.56 5.84
C ALA A 569 -39.45 -5.51 6.71
N HIS A 570 -38.25 -5.90 6.27
CA HIS A 570 -37.32 -6.78 7.00
C HIS A 570 -35.88 -6.24 6.94
N PRO A 571 -35.51 -5.22 7.74
CA PRO A 571 -34.25 -4.49 7.58
C PRO A 571 -32.94 -5.31 7.72
N ALA A 572 -33.01 -6.54 8.24
CA ALA A 572 -31.90 -7.48 8.30
C ALA A 572 -31.69 -8.28 7.00
N ARG A 573 -32.57 -8.15 6.00
CA ARG A 573 -32.53 -8.84 4.69
C ARG A 573 -32.19 -7.89 3.54
N ILE A 574 -31.55 -8.43 2.50
CA ILE A 574 -31.44 -7.76 1.19
C ILE A 574 -32.82 -7.77 0.51
N ARG A 575 -33.17 -6.71 -0.22
CA ARG A 575 -34.38 -6.62 -1.04
C ARG A 575 -34.43 -7.72 -2.12
N PRO A 576 -35.60 -8.33 -2.38
CA PRO A 576 -35.75 -9.29 -3.48
C PRO A 576 -35.38 -8.77 -4.87
N GLU A 577 -35.47 -7.45 -5.14
CA GLU A 577 -34.99 -6.88 -6.41
C GLU A 577 -33.47 -6.77 -6.54
N TYR A 578 -32.71 -6.94 -5.45
CA TYR A 578 -31.25 -6.77 -5.39
C TYR A 578 -30.49 -8.03 -4.97
N ASP A 579 -31.12 -8.95 -4.23
CA ASP A 579 -30.52 -10.21 -3.77
C ASP A 579 -30.16 -11.13 -4.97
N SER A 580 -28.99 -11.77 -4.91
CA SER A 580 -28.61 -12.82 -5.88
C SER A 580 -29.33 -14.16 -5.69
N GLY A 581 -30.09 -14.31 -4.61
CA GLY A 581 -30.67 -15.57 -4.15
C GLY A 581 -29.74 -16.38 -3.23
N ASP A 582 -28.69 -15.76 -2.68
CA ASP A 582 -27.92 -16.32 -1.54
C ASP A 582 -28.02 -15.51 -0.25
N HIS A 583 -28.83 -14.44 -0.24
CA HIS A 583 -29.11 -13.62 0.92
C HIS A 583 -27.88 -12.90 1.50
N LEU A 584 -26.76 -12.81 0.77
CA LEU A 584 -25.52 -12.16 1.23
C LEU A 584 -24.92 -11.23 0.17
N HIS A 585 -24.93 -11.67 -1.08
CA HIS A 585 -24.36 -10.93 -2.20
C HIS A 585 -25.48 -10.32 -3.05
N PRO A 586 -25.47 -9.01 -3.31
CA PRO A 586 -26.32 -8.40 -4.32
C PRO A 586 -25.97 -8.91 -5.72
N GLY A 587 -26.98 -9.14 -6.55
CA GLY A 587 -26.81 -9.36 -7.99
C GLY A 587 -26.57 -8.04 -8.76
N ASP A 588 -26.44 -8.11 -10.09
CA ASP A 588 -26.18 -6.96 -10.97
C ASP A 588 -27.01 -5.69 -10.63
N ALA A 589 -28.31 -5.85 -10.38
CA ALA A 589 -29.20 -4.73 -10.04
C ALA A 589 -28.88 -4.07 -8.69
N GLY A 590 -28.51 -4.87 -7.68
CA GLY A 590 -28.09 -4.36 -6.38
C GLY A 590 -26.69 -3.73 -6.41
N LEU A 591 -25.77 -4.30 -7.20
CA LEU A 591 -24.45 -3.74 -7.43
C LEU A 591 -24.51 -2.40 -8.18
N ASP A 592 -25.42 -2.25 -9.16
CA ASP A 592 -25.72 -0.98 -9.81
C ASP A 592 -26.35 0.04 -8.83
N ALA A 593 -27.32 -0.37 -8.02
CA ALA A 593 -27.94 0.49 -6.99
C ALA A 593 -26.91 1.01 -5.97
N MET A 594 -26.02 0.14 -5.48
CA MET A 594 -24.90 0.53 -4.62
C MET A 594 -23.95 1.49 -5.34
N ALA A 595 -23.53 1.18 -6.58
CA ALA A 595 -22.66 2.05 -7.35
C ALA A 595 -23.27 3.43 -7.60
N ARG A 596 -24.60 3.55 -7.75
CA ARG A 596 -25.33 4.82 -7.89
C ARG A 596 -25.45 5.61 -6.59
N ALA A 597 -25.51 4.95 -5.44
CA ALA A 597 -25.64 5.58 -4.13
C ALA A 597 -24.37 6.32 -3.66
N VAL A 598 -23.22 6.05 -4.25
CA VAL A 598 -21.97 6.79 -3.99
C VAL A 598 -22.13 8.24 -4.49
N ASP A 599 -22.09 9.22 -3.58
CA ASP A 599 -21.87 10.60 -3.98
C ASP A 599 -20.45 10.75 -4.56
N LEU A 600 -20.34 11.43 -5.71
CA LEU A 600 -19.08 11.60 -6.42
C LEU A 600 -18.27 12.78 -5.85
N GLU A 601 -18.91 13.83 -5.31
CA GLU A 601 -18.22 14.90 -4.60
C GLU A 601 -17.58 14.38 -3.30
N ALA A 602 -18.22 13.43 -2.62
CA ALA A 602 -17.63 12.70 -1.49
C ALA A 602 -16.33 11.94 -1.82
N LEU A 603 -15.96 11.76 -3.10
CA LEU A 603 -14.70 11.12 -3.53
C LEU A 603 -13.53 12.10 -3.74
N LYS A 604 -13.74 13.41 -3.54
CA LYS A 604 -12.80 14.52 -3.84
C LYS A 604 -11.95 14.90 -2.62
N PRO A 605 -10.60 14.77 -2.66
CA PRO A 605 -9.72 15.11 -1.53
C PRO A 605 -9.57 16.61 -1.26
#